data_AF-A0A947FLH9-F1
#
_entry.id   AF-A0A947FLH9-F1
#
_cell.length_a   1.000
_cell.length_b   1.000
_cell.length_c   1.000
_cell.angle_alpha   90.00
_cell.angle_beta   90.00
_cell.angle_gamma   90.00
#
_symmetry.space_group_name_H-M   'P 1'
#
loop_
_entity.id
_entity.type
_entity.pdbx_description
1 polymer ?
#
loop_
_entity_poly.entity_id
_entity_poly.type
_entity_poly.pdbx_seq_one_letter_code
_entity_poly.pdbx_strand_id
1 'polypeptide(L)'
;AYGPESIAQAIHRCGAHRIGHGTRLRENGDLLNYVNDHRIPLEVCPSSNIQTKAAESWETHPIDFYMEYGLRITVNTDNRLITDTTVSKELWLCHKTYGWSLDTIKEILIAGFKSAFIPQREKADLLKHIVAELDQVNAPTNGKLVREPVKPDASQAGGKAFDPEAERASEPSTEIIR
;
A
#
# COMPACT_ATOMS: atom_id res chain seq x y z
N ALA A 1 -12.25 -1.02 -17.81
CA ALA A 1 -10.90 -1.61 -18.08
C ALA A 1 -11.01 -2.69 -19.15
N TYR A 2 -9.99 -2.84 -20.01
CA TYR A 2 -9.97 -3.77 -21.15
C TYR A 2 -10.03 -5.25 -20.76
N GLY A 3 -9.88 -5.59 -19.47
CA GLY A 3 -10.06 -6.95 -18.96
C GLY A 3 -8.75 -7.68 -18.67
N PRO A 4 -8.79 -8.99 -18.41
CA PRO A 4 -7.60 -9.80 -18.09
C PRO A 4 -6.54 -9.76 -19.20
N GLU A 5 -6.91 -9.54 -20.45
CA GLU A 5 -5.99 -9.43 -21.59
C GLU A 5 -5.02 -8.24 -21.42
N SER A 6 -5.51 -7.13 -20.87
CA SER A 6 -4.64 -5.96 -20.59
C SER A 6 -3.68 -6.24 -19.45
N ILE A 7 -4.09 -7.03 -18.46
CA ILE A 7 -3.21 -7.46 -17.37
C ILE A 7 -2.13 -8.41 -17.92
N ALA A 8 -2.52 -9.37 -18.76
CA ALA A 8 -1.60 -10.28 -19.44
C ALA A 8 -0.59 -9.52 -20.33
N GLN A 9 -1.05 -8.51 -21.09
CA GLN A 9 -0.17 -7.65 -21.88
C GLN A 9 0.83 -6.90 -21.01
N ALA A 10 0.38 -6.28 -19.91
CA ALA A 10 1.24 -5.57 -18.99
C ALA A 10 2.34 -6.47 -18.44
N ILE A 11 1.98 -7.69 -18.01
CA ILE A 11 2.94 -8.66 -17.45
C ILE A 11 3.87 -9.20 -18.53
N HIS A 12 3.34 -9.82 -19.58
CA HIS A 12 4.12 -10.63 -20.50
C HIS A 12 4.80 -9.82 -21.61
N ARG A 13 4.23 -8.68 -22.02
CA ARG A 13 4.81 -7.84 -23.08
C ARG A 13 5.56 -6.64 -22.54
N CYS A 14 5.03 -6.01 -21.50
CA CYS A 14 5.63 -4.79 -20.95
C CYS A 14 6.58 -5.07 -19.77
N GLY A 15 6.61 -6.30 -19.23
CA GLY A 15 7.45 -6.65 -18.08
C GLY A 15 7.02 -5.94 -16.80
N ALA A 16 5.71 -5.71 -16.62
CA ALA A 16 5.20 -5.06 -15.43
C ALA A 16 5.50 -5.88 -14.17
N HIS A 17 6.10 -5.23 -13.18
CA HIS A 17 6.48 -5.86 -11.91
C HIS A 17 5.36 -5.80 -10.87
N ARG A 18 4.35 -4.94 -11.06
CA ARG A 18 3.14 -4.76 -10.25
C ARG A 18 1.99 -4.36 -11.16
N ILE A 19 0.75 -4.61 -10.74
CA ILE A 19 -0.46 -4.29 -11.51
C ILE A 19 -1.36 -3.35 -10.71
N GLY A 20 -1.66 -2.20 -11.30
CA GLY A 20 -2.64 -1.26 -10.76
C GLY A 20 -4.07 -1.77 -10.91
N HIS A 21 -4.87 -1.60 -9.85
CA HIS A 21 -6.27 -2.01 -9.69
C HIS A 21 -6.52 -3.52 -9.77
N GLY A 22 -6.23 -4.16 -10.91
CA GLY A 22 -6.38 -5.60 -11.12
C GLY A 22 -7.81 -6.13 -10.94
N THR A 23 -8.85 -5.29 -11.01
CA THR A 23 -10.22 -5.67 -10.61
C THR A 23 -10.83 -6.81 -11.42
N ARG A 24 -10.38 -7.00 -12.66
CA ARG A 24 -10.88 -8.02 -13.59
C ARG A 24 -9.98 -9.26 -13.69
N LEU A 25 -8.95 -9.39 -12.84
CA LEU A 25 -8.04 -10.54 -12.87
C LEU A 25 -8.77 -11.87 -12.62
N ARG A 26 -9.76 -11.90 -11.72
CA ARG A 26 -10.54 -13.12 -11.40
C ARG A 26 -11.26 -13.75 -12.60
N GLU A 27 -11.42 -13.02 -13.69
CA GLU A 27 -12.08 -13.51 -14.91
C GLU A 27 -11.20 -14.50 -15.71
N ASN A 28 -9.91 -14.59 -15.41
CA ASN A 28 -8.99 -15.54 -16.04
C ASN A 28 -8.21 -16.32 -14.98
N GLY A 29 -8.58 -17.59 -14.77
CA GLY A 29 -7.99 -18.45 -13.73
C GLY A 29 -6.50 -18.74 -13.94
N ASP A 30 -6.05 -18.92 -15.19
CA ASP A 30 -4.63 -19.20 -15.48
C ASP A 30 -3.76 -17.97 -15.17
N LEU A 31 -4.23 -16.78 -15.56
CA LEU A 31 -3.54 -15.53 -15.26
C LEU A 31 -3.56 -15.23 -13.75
N LEU A 32 -4.68 -15.51 -13.08
CA LEU A 32 -4.81 -15.40 -11.62
C LEU A 32 -3.76 -16.27 -10.91
N ASN A 33 -3.66 -17.54 -11.29
CA ASN A 33 -2.64 -18.48 -10.79
C ASN A 33 -1.23 -17.96 -11.08
N TYR A 34 -0.96 -17.53 -12.30
CA TYR A 34 0.35 -17.00 -12.69
C TYR A 34 0.76 -15.80 -11.81
N VAL A 35 -0.14 -14.84 -11.62
CA VAL A 35 0.08 -13.66 -10.76
C VAL A 35 0.36 -14.09 -9.32
N ASN A 36 -0.38 -15.08 -8.83
CA ASN A 36 -0.20 -15.60 -7.47
C ASN A 36 1.15 -16.32 -7.32
N ASP A 37 1.51 -17.23 -8.22
CA ASP A 37 2.75 -18.02 -8.15
C ASP A 37 4.00 -17.15 -8.24
N HIS A 38 3.97 -16.12 -9.10
CA HIS A 38 5.08 -15.18 -9.25
C HIS A 38 5.05 -14.06 -8.21
N ARG A 39 4.06 -14.08 -7.31
CA ARG A 39 3.80 -13.07 -6.28
C ARG A 39 3.79 -11.63 -6.81
N ILE A 40 3.21 -11.42 -8.01
CA ILE A 40 3.08 -10.11 -8.63
C ILE A 40 2.07 -9.28 -7.81
N PRO A 41 2.47 -8.13 -7.25
CA PRO A 41 1.60 -7.31 -6.42
C PRO A 41 0.43 -6.70 -7.20
N LEU A 42 -0.76 -6.71 -6.59
CA LEU A 42 -1.93 -5.96 -7.05
C LEU A 42 -2.14 -4.72 -6.17
N GLU A 43 -2.02 -3.54 -6.78
CA GLU A 43 -2.25 -2.26 -6.12
C GLU A 43 -3.74 -1.92 -6.20
N VAL A 44 -4.51 -2.38 -5.22
CA VAL A 44 -5.97 -2.26 -5.24
C VAL A 44 -6.40 -0.95 -4.59
N CYS A 45 -7.30 -0.23 -5.24
CA CYS A 45 -7.80 1.08 -4.78
C CYS A 45 -9.32 1.02 -4.56
N PRO A 46 -9.81 0.48 -3.43
CA PRO A 46 -11.21 0.09 -3.27
C PRO A 46 -12.24 1.20 -3.57
N SER A 47 -12.13 2.35 -2.91
CA SER A 47 -13.06 3.46 -3.15
C SER A 47 -12.95 4.01 -4.57
N SER A 48 -11.73 4.16 -5.10
CA SER A 48 -11.50 4.64 -6.48
C SER A 48 -12.09 3.66 -7.50
N ASN A 49 -11.94 2.35 -7.28
CA ASN A 49 -12.47 1.33 -8.18
C ASN A 49 -14.00 1.43 -8.31
N ILE A 50 -14.70 1.69 -7.21
CA ILE A 50 -16.15 1.87 -7.21
C ILE A 50 -16.52 3.21 -7.89
N GLN A 51 -15.84 4.30 -7.51
CA GLN A 51 -16.08 5.64 -8.08
C GLN A 51 -15.87 5.67 -9.61
N THR A 52 -14.87 4.97 -10.12
CA THR A 52 -14.54 4.87 -11.55
C THR A 52 -15.29 3.75 -12.28
N LYS A 53 -16.15 3.00 -11.57
CA LYS A 53 -16.88 1.82 -12.09
C LYS A 53 -15.96 0.69 -12.58
N ALA A 54 -14.73 0.63 -12.08
CA ALA A 54 -13.84 -0.52 -12.25
C ALA A 54 -14.24 -1.72 -11.36
N ALA A 55 -15.01 -1.47 -10.31
CA ALA A 55 -15.79 -2.43 -9.53
C ALA A 55 -17.21 -1.89 -9.34
N GLU A 56 -18.20 -2.77 -9.19
CA GLU A 56 -19.62 -2.38 -9.13
C GLU A 56 -20.03 -1.85 -7.75
N SER A 57 -19.63 -2.55 -6.69
CA SER A 57 -19.94 -2.19 -5.31
C SER A 57 -18.89 -2.73 -4.35
N TRP A 58 -19.00 -2.40 -3.06
CA TRP A 58 -18.15 -2.96 -2.01
C TRP A 58 -18.39 -4.46 -1.85
N GLU A 59 -19.64 -4.92 -1.91
CA GLU A 59 -20.02 -6.32 -1.71
C GLU A 59 -19.52 -7.24 -2.83
N THR A 60 -19.40 -6.71 -4.05
CA THR A 60 -18.95 -7.46 -5.24
C THR A 60 -17.48 -7.22 -5.59
N HIS A 61 -16.81 -6.37 -4.81
CA HIS A 61 -15.44 -5.97 -5.05
C HIS A 61 -14.51 -7.18 -4.96
N PRO A 62 -13.58 -7.39 -5.92
CA PRO A 62 -12.76 -8.59 -5.98
C PRO A 62 -11.65 -8.67 -4.92
N ILE A 63 -11.48 -7.63 -4.10
CA ILE A 63 -10.33 -7.51 -3.19
C ILE A 63 -10.35 -8.57 -2.10
N ASP A 64 -11.54 -8.87 -1.57
CA ASP A 64 -11.71 -9.85 -0.51
C ASP A 64 -11.41 -11.25 -1.03
N PHE A 65 -11.97 -11.61 -2.19
CA PHE A 65 -11.60 -12.83 -2.91
C PHE A 65 -10.10 -12.93 -3.17
N TYR A 66 -9.44 -11.85 -3.60
CA TYR A 66 -7.98 -11.87 -3.83
C TYR A 66 -7.19 -12.10 -2.53
N MET A 67 -7.66 -11.53 -1.42
CA MET A 67 -7.05 -11.76 -0.11
C MET A 67 -7.19 -13.23 0.30
N GLU A 68 -8.41 -13.79 0.23
CA GLU A 68 -8.70 -15.19 0.57
C GLU A 68 -7.93 -16.18 -0.32
N TYR A 69 -7.80 -15.87 -1.61
CA TYR A 69 -7.03 -16.68 -2.55
C TYR A 69 -5.51 -16.63 -2.29
N GLY A 70 -5.04 -15.66 -1.49
CA GLY A 70 -3.64 -15.52 -1.10
C GLY A 70 -2.80 -14.67 -2.04
N LEU A 71 -3.42 -13.85 -2.91
CA LEU A 71 -2.68 -12.91 -3.76
C LEU A 71 -1.94 -11.90 -2.90
N ARG A 72 -0.83 -11.38 -3.45
CA ARG A 72 -0.15 -10.22 -2.85
C ARG A 72 -0.92 -8.96 -3.21
N ILE A 73 -1.89 -8.58 -2.38
CA ILE A 73 -2.63 -7.33 -2.55
C ILE A 73 -2.08 -6.21 -1.67
N THR A 74 -2.26 -4.97 -2.12
CA THR A 74 -2.06 -3.75 -1.32
C THR A 74 -3.31 -2.88 -1.40
N VAL A 75 -3.55 -2.07 -0.37
CA VAL A 75 -4.64 -1.09 -0.33
C VAL A 75 -4.08 0.30 -0.54
N ASN A 76 -4.59 1.00 -1.56
CA ASN A 76 -4.11 2.28 -2.01
C ASN A 76 -5.27 3.26 -2.22
N THR A 77 -4.98 4.57 -2.20
CA THR A 77 -6.00 5.60 -2.38
C THR A 77 -6.25 5.98 -3.83
N ASP A 78 -5.34 5.63 -4.74
CA ASP A 78 -5.26 6.18 -6.10
C ASP A 78 -5.15 7.73 -6.05
N ASN A 79 -6.29 8.43 -6.08
CA ASN A 79 -6.36 9.88 -5.98
C ASN A 79 -7.06 10.34 -4.69
N ARG A 80 -6.28 10.87 -3.74
CA ARG A 80 -6.81 11.35 -2.45
C ARG A 80 -7.80 12.52 -2.58
N LEU A 81 -7.56 13.44 -3.51
CA LEU A 81 -8.38 14.64 -3.66
C LEU A 81 -9.74 14.32 -4.28
N ILE A 82 -9.74 13.49 -5.32
CA ILE A 82 -10.95 13.17 -6.08
C ILE A 82 -11.84 12.16 -5.36
N THR A 83 -11.25 11.24 -4.60
CA THR A 83 -11.97 10.21 -3.84
C THR A 83 -12.26 10.62 -2.40
N ASP A 84 -11.73 11.75 -1.94
CA ASP A 84 -11.82 12.21 -0.54
C ASP A 84 -11.47 11.08 0.45
N THR A 85 -10.26 10.55 0.32
CA THR A 85 -9.85 9.36 1.09
C THR A 85 -8.40 9.40 1.57
N THR A 86 -8.10 8.53 2.53
CA THR A 86 -6.75 8.28 3.07
C THR A 86 -6.53 6.78 3.19
N VAL A 87 -5.27 6.34 3.25
CA VAL A 87 -4.95 4.90 3.39
C VAL A 87 -5.64 4.31 4.63
N SER A 88 -5.62 5.01 5.76
CA SER A 88 -6.30 4.56 6.98
C SER A 88 -7.81 4.46 6.81
N LYS A 89 -8.43 5.37 6.05
CA LYS A 89 -9.87 5.32 5.72
C LYS A 89 -10.19 4.13 4.82
N GLU A 90 -9.39 3.85 3.79
CA GLU A 90 -9.56 2.67 2.93
C GLU A 90 -9.44 1.36 3.73
N LEU A 91 -8.42 1.22 4.57
CA LEU A 91 -8.22 0.05 5.41
C LEU A 91 -9.38 -0.13 6.41
N TRP A 92 -9.86 0.97 6.99
CA TRP A 92 -11.02 0.95 7.88
C TRP A 92 -12.30 0.52 7.15
N LEU A 93 -12.54 1.01 5.94
CA LEU A 93 -13.67 0.59 5.11
C LEU A 93 -13.59 -0.90 4.77
N CYS A 94 -12.41 -1.41 4.41
CA CYS A 94 -12.22 -2.84 4.16
C CYS A 94 -12.51 -3.69 5.42
N HIS A 95 -12.04 -3.26 6.60
CA HIS A 95 -12.39 -3.90 7.86
C HIS A 95 -13.90 -3.92 8.11
N LYS A 96 -14.57 -2.78 7.90
CA LYS A 96 -16.01 -2.64 8.13
C LYS A 96 -16.86 -3.46 7.16
N THR A 97 -16.42 -3.60 5.91
CA THR A 97 -17.16 -4.31 4.86
C THR A 97 -16.89 -5.81 4.89
N TYR A 98 -15.62 -6.22 4.93
CA TYR A 98 -15.22 -7.63 4.77
C TYR A 98 -14.88 -8.32 6.10
N GLY A 99 -14.88 -7.58 7.21
CA GLY A 99 -14.54 -8.14 8.52
C GLY A 99 -13.06 -8.46 8.72
N TRP A 100 -12.17 -7.90 7.88
CA TRP A 100 -10.73 -8.13 7.97
C TRP A 100 -10.19 -7.85 9.38
N SER A 101 -9.45 -8.81 9.93
CA SER A 101 -8.84 -8.64 11.25
C SER A 101 -7.69 -7.64 11.19
N LEU A 102 -7.21 -7.23 12.36
CA LEU A 102 -5.98 -6.44 12.43
C LEU A 102 -4.79 -7.19 11.80
N ASP A 103 -4.73 -8.51 11.93
CA ASP A 103 -3.66 -9.31 11.36
C ASP A 103 -3.71 -9.29 9.83
N THR A 104 -4.90 -9.41 9.24
CA THR A 104 -5.09 -9.24 7.78
C THR A 104 -4.64 -7.84 7.33
N ILE A 105 -4.97 -6.80 8.08
CA ILE A 105 -4.50 -5.43 7.79
C ILE A 105 -2.96 -5.36 7.85
N LYS A 106 -2.33 -5.96 8.86
CA LYS A 106 -0.87 -6.02 8.98
C LYS A 106 -0.25 -6.77 7.79
N GLU A 107 -0.84 -7.87 7.35
CA GLU A 107 -0.39 -8.61 6.17
C GLU A 107 -0.41 -7.75 4.90
N ILE A 108 -1.47 -6.97 4.70
CA ILE A 108 -1.61 -6.03 3.58
C ILE A 108 -0.53 -4.93 3.65
N LEU A 109 -0.27 -4.38 4.84
CA LEU A 109 0.80 -3.39 5.03
C LEU A 109 2.17 -4.00 4.68
N ILE A 110 2.47 -5.18 5.22
CA ILE A 110 3.71 -5.92 4.95
C ILE A 110 3.84 -6.24 3.46
N ALA A 111 2.74 -6.62 2.79
CA ALA A 111 2.70 -6.84 1.36
C ALA A 111 3.08 -5.58 0.58
N GLY A 112 2.63 -4.40 1.03
CA GLY A 112 3.04 -3.10 0.49
C GLY A 112 4.56 -2.90 0.54
N PHE A 113 5.17 -3.08 1.71
CA PHE A 113 6.62 -2.93 1.87
C PHE A 113 7.42 -3.99 1.08
N LYS A 114 6.95 -5.24 1.03
CA LYS A 114 7.55 -6.30 0.18
C LYS A 114 7.53 -5.91 -1.30
N SER A 115 6.53 -5.14 -1.71
CA SER A 115 6.31 -4.73 -3.09
C SER A 115 7.05 -3.45 -3.47
N ALA A 116 7.66 -2.73 -2.53
CA ALA A 116 8.34 -1.46 -2.80
C ALA A 116 9.47 -1.58 -3.84
N PHE A 117 9.64 -0.55 -4.68
CA PHE A 117 10.71 -0.46 -5.68
C PHE A 117 11.98 0.14 -5.07
N ILE A 118 12.50 -0.55 -4.05
CA ILE A 118 13.77 -0.24 -3.40
C ILE A 118 14.70 -1.46 -3.49
N PRO A 119 16.03 -1.28 -3.41
CA PRO A 119 16.98 -2.38 -3.44
C PRO A 119 16.67 -3.44 -2.39
N GLN A 120 16.89 -4.72 -2.73
CA GLN A 120 16.47 -5.85 -1.91
C GLN A 120 17.06 -5.82 -0.48
N ARG A 121 18.30 -5.33 -0.33
CA ARG A 121 18.95 -5.20 0.97
C ARG A 121 18.24 -4.17 1.85
N GLU A 122 18.01 -2.97 1.32
CA GLU A 122 17.27 -1.89 2.00
C GLU A 122 15.85 -2.33 2.33
N LYS A 123 15.20 -3.05 1.41
CA LYS A 123 13.88 -3.66 1.64
C LYS A 123 13.87 -4.62 2.81
N ALA A 124 14.86 -5.51 2.89
CA ALA A 124 14.96 -6.49 3.96
C ALA A 124 15.14 -5.82 5.32
N ASP A 125 15.95 -4.76 5.40
CA ASP A 125 16.17 -4.02 6.63
C ASP A 125 14.92 -3.20 7.04
N LEU A 126 14.26 -2.55 6.07
CA LEU A 126 12.98 -1.87 6.29
C LEU A 126 11.90 -2.84 6.79
N LEU A 127 11.79 -4.01 6.17
CA LEU A 127 10.79 -5.02 6.57
C LEU A 127 11.00 -5.51 8.00
N LYS A 128 12.24 -5.71 8.45
CA LYS A 128 12.52 -6.10 9.85
C LYS A 128 12.01 -5.03 10.81
N HIS A 129 12.26 -3.76 10.51
CA HIS A 129 11.80 -2.65 11.34
C HIS A 129 10.28 -2.55 11.38
N ILE A 130 9.61 -2.61 10.22
CA ILE A 130 8.15 -2.53 10.13
C ILE A 130 7.48 -3.71 10.82
N VAL A 131 7.98 -4.94 10.66
CA VAL A 131 7.39 -6.11 11.33
C VAL A 131 7.49 -5.95 12.85
N ALA A 132 8.66 -5.54 13.36
CA ALA A 132 8.83 -5.29 14.80
C ALA A 132 7.89 -4.19 15.32
N GLU A 133 7.64 -3.13 14.54
CA GLU A 133 6.69 -2.08 14.89
C GLU A 133 5.24 -2.60 14.89
N LEU A 134 4.84 -3.32 13.85
CA LEU A 134 3.49 -3.88 13.73
C LEU A 134 3.18 -4.93 14.81
N ASP A 135 4.18 -5.67 15.29
CA ASP A 135 4.03 -6.62 16.41
C ASP A 135 3.64 -5.91 17.72
N GLN A 136 4.00 -4.63 17.89
CA GLN A 136 3.57 -3.83 19.04
C GLN A 136 2.12 -3.33 18.92
N VAL A 137 1.54 -3.37 17.71
CA VAL A 137 0.17 -2.92 17.46
C VAL A 137 -0.80 -4.07 17.72
N ASN A 138 -1.52 -3.99 18.84
CA ASN A 138 -2.50 -5.01 19.20
C ASN A 138 -3.93 -4.53 18.95
N ALA A 139 -4.81 -5.47 18.63
CA ALA A 139 -6.23 -5.17 18.56
C ALA A 139 -6.69 -4.69 19.96
N PRO A 140 -7.48 -3.61 20.05
CA PRO A 140 -7.89 -3.09 21.34
C PRO A 140 -8.68 -4.17 22.10
N THR A 141 -8.18 -4.60 23.26
CA THR A 141 -8.72 -5.68 24.09
C THR A 141 -9.97 -5.26 24.90
N ASN A 142 -10.86 -4.48 24.27
CA ASN A 142 -11.92 -3.62 24.83
C ASN A 142 -11.45 -2.18 25.13
N GLY A 143 -11.63 -1.31 24.13
CA GLY A 143 -12.03 0.09 24.35
C GLY A 143 -10.98 1.10 24.83
N LYS A 144 -9.69 0.76 24.98
CA LYS A 144 -8.63 1.76 25.18
C LYS A 144 -7.38 1.37 24.39
N LEU A 145 -6.94 2.27 23.52
CA LEU A 145 -5.66 2.17 22.82
C LEU A 145 -4.53 2.19 23.88
N VAL A 146 -3.96 1.03 24.19
CA VAL A 146 -2.68 0.96 24.91
C VAL A 146 -1.60 1.04 23.84
N ARG A 147 -1.03 2.23 23.63
CA ARG A 147 0.28 2.32 22.97
C ARG A 147 1.33 2.06 24.04
N GLU A 148 2.02 0.92 23.98
CA GLU A 148 3.25 0.79 24.75
C GLU A 148 4.29 1.79 24.21
N PRO A 149 5.06 2.46 25.07
CA PRO A 149 6.06 3.41 24.63
C PRO A 149 7.14 2.69 23.80
N VAL A 150 7.33 3.14 22.56
CA VAL A 150 8.43 2.70 21.70
C VAL A 150 9.74 3.05 22.41
N LYS A 151 10.52 2.03 22.80
CA LYS A 151 11.86 2.25 23.34
C LYS A 151 12.72 2.88 22.23
N PRO A 152 13.41 3.99 22.49
CA PRO A 152 14.28 4.60 21.50
C PRO A 152 15.35 3.59 21.09
N ASP A 153 15.48 3.41 19.77
CA ASP A 153 16.49 2.57 19.16
C ASP A 153 17.88 3.13 19.50
N ALA A 154 18.66 2.37 20.27
CA ALA A 154 20.02 2.72 20.67
C ALA A 154 21.01 2.74 19.48
N SER A 155 20.58 2.43 18.25
CA SER A 155 21.43 2.43 17.06
C SER A 155 21.42 3.74 16.25
N GLN A 156 20.63 4.76 16.62
CA GLN A 156 20.57 6.06 15.92
C GLN A 156 21.20 7.25 16.66
N ALA A 157 22.12 7.01 17.60
CA ALA A 157 22.95 8.07 18.18
C ALA A 157 24.09 8.48 17.23
N GLY A 158 23.77 9.16 16.12
CA GLY A 158 24.79 9.60 15.16
C GLY A 158 24.36 10.62 14.10
N GLY A 159 23.13 11.12 14.11
CA GLY A 159 22.67 12.15 13.18
C GLY A 159 22.94 13.56 13.74
N LYS A 160 23.71 14.39 13.02
CA LYS A 160 23.86 15.81 13.33
C LYS A 160 22.48 16.48 13.40
N ALA A 161 22.26 17.29 14.42
CA ALA A 161 21.05 18.10 14.56
C ALA A 161 20.87 19.01 13.34
N PHE A 162 19.66 19.02 12.80
CA PHE A 162 19.22 19.96 11.77
C PHE A 162 19.09 21.35 12.40
N ASP A 163 19.86 22.32 11.91
CA ASP A 163 19.84 23.71 12.36
C ASP A 163 18.96 24.53 11.39
N PRO A 164 17.75 24.97 11.82
CA PRO A 164 16.80 25.66 10.96
C PRO A 164 17.16 27.13 10.67
N GLU A 165 18.23 27.69 11.25
CA GLU A 165 18.62 29.10 11.01
C GLU A 165 19.59 29.30 9.85
N ALA A 166 20.20 28.24 9.31
CA ALA A 166 21.25 28.34 8.28
C ALA A 166 20.74 28.51 6.84
N GLU A 167 19.45 28.32 6.55
CA GLU A 167 18.90 28.39 5.18
C GLU A 167 18.21 29.74 4.86
N ARG A 168 18.22 30.70 5.79
CA ARG A 168 17.54 32.00 5.62
C ARG A 168 18.41 33.12 5.05
N ALA A 169 19.60 32.81 4.54
CA ALA A 169 20.55 33.78 4.01
C ALA A 169 21.08 33.39 2.63
N SER A 170 20.20 33.19 1.65
CA SER A 170 20.56 33.29 0.24
C SER A 170 19.33 33.54 -0.65
N GLU A 171 18.78 34.75 -0.60
CA GLU A 171 17.97 35.28 -1.70
C GLU A 171 18.90 35.98 -2.70
N PRO A 172 18.82 35.68 -4.02
CA PRO A 172 19.22 36.62 -5.04
C PRO A 172 17.98 37.33 -5.62
N SER A 173 17.89 38.60 -5.26
CA SER A 173 17.48 39.75 -6.08
C SER A 173 16.76 39.50 -7.41
N THR A 174 15.49 39.89 -7.43
CA THR A 174 14.71 40.24 -8.62
C THR A 174 15.34 41.45 -9.33
N GLU A 175 15.87 41.29 -10.55
CA GLU A 175 15.88 42.34 -11.58
C GLU A 175 16.03 41.75 -13.00
N ILE A 176 14.97 41.93 -13.80
CA ILE A 176 14.90 42.42 -15.21
C ILE A 176 15.80 41.74 -16.28
N ILE A 177 15.17 41.24 -17.37
CA ILE A 177 15.28 41.73 -18.78
C ILE A 177 14.82 40.63 -19.77
N ARG A 178 13.74 40.98 -20.51
CA ARG A 178 13.26 40.50 -21.83
C ARG A 178 12.88 39.04 -22.05
#